data_AF-A0A535UXQ4-F1
#
_entry.id   AF-A0A535UXQ4-F1
#
_cell.length_a   1.000
_cell.length_b   1.000
_cell.length_c   1.000
_cell.angle_alpha   90.00
_cell.angle_beta   90.00
_cell.angle_gamma   90.00
#
_symmetry.space_group_name_H-M   'P 1'
#
loop_
_entity.id
_entity.type
_entity.pdbx_description
1 polymer ?
#
loop_
_entity_poly.entity_id
_entity_poly.type
_entity_poly.pdbx_seq_one_letter_code
_entity_poly.pdbx_strand_id
1 'polypeptide(L)'
;MGRFDAPRDVRVPAFAAIPSCMGRTMQTLKLRPMTSVGDGFSWPFQDPQWFSKIVLQGLISIIPIVGWIALVGWLVLTIDHYRTGRRDLPPAGFHLERGLVLFVVYAVYAIVFAIPGAIVQGSGMANDNAGTQALGNLVSLALSALLAFLAPSIILHTYRSGFNGGFDVSGIWQMATSNSTNTIVAALVIFAAGFIGALGFALCCIGALFTIPYGAAITAGAVAWYDHVMSGPAPATTSGAG
;
A
#
# COMPACT_ATOMS: atom_id res chain seq x y z
N MET A 1 -47.37 -51.92 -36.79
CA MET A 1 -46.76 -50.63 -36.39
C MET A 1 -47.53 -50.10 -35.19
N GLY A 2 -46.94 -50.25 -34.00
CA GLY A 2 -47.58 -50.04 -32.71
C GLY A 2 -47.73 -48.55 -32.36
N ARG A 3 -48.95 -48.20 -31.94
CA ARG A 3 -49.35 -46.94 -31.35
C ARG A 3 -48.82 -46.90 -29.91
N PHE A 4 -47.91 -45.98 -29.61
CA PHE A 4 -47.43 -45.69 -28.25
C PHE A 4 -48.24 -44.53 -27.68
N ASP A 5 -49.14 -44.85 -26.76
CA ASP A 5 -49.83 -43.89 -25.91
C ASP A 5 -48.91 -43.46 -24.76
N ALA A 6 -48.74 -42.14 -24.58
CA ALA A 6 -47.98 -41.56 -23.48
C ALA A 6 -48.90 -41.33 -22.25
N PRO A 7 -48.52 -41.75 -21.03
CA PRO A 7 -49.32 -41.52 -19.83
C PRO A 7 -49.21 -40.08 -19.31
N ARG A 8 -50.36 -39.61 -18.80
CA ARG A 8 -50.63 -38.31 -18.18
C ARG A 8 -50.07 -38.20 -16.75
N ASP A 9 -49.87 -36.95 -16.33
CA ASP A 9 -49.91 -36.44 -14.96
C ASP A 9 -48.96 -37.05 -13.92
N VAL A 10 -47.81 -36.38 -13.74
CA VAL A 10 -47.13 -36.34 -12.43
C VAL A 10 -47.29 -34.94 -11.86
N ARG A 11 -48.32 -34.77 -11.02
CA ARG A 11 -48.47 -33.65 -10.10
C ARG A 11 -47.35 -33.71 -9.07
N VAL A 12 -46.42 -32.75 -9.14
CA VAL A 12 -45.41 -32.56 -8.10
C VAL A 12 -46.10 -31.94 -6.88
N PRO A 13 -46.05 -32.55 -5.69
CA PRO A 13 -46.67 -32.00 -4.50
C PRO A 13 -45.93 -30.73 -4.04
N ALA A 14 -46.73 -29.74 -3.66
CA ALA A 14 -46.29 -28.50 -3.04
C ALA A 14 -45.38 -28.78 -1.83
N PHE A 15 -44.10 -28.46 -1.96
CA PHE A 15 -43.19 -28.42 -0.81
C PHE A 15 -43.57 -27.21 0.03
N ALA A 16 -44.18 -27.54 1.17
CA ALA A 16 -44.52 -26.61 2.22
C ALA A 16 -43.30 -25.80 2.65
N ALA A 17 -43.59 -24.54 2.98
CA ALA A 17 -42.71 -23.53 3.53
C ALA A 17 -41.72 -24.07 4.57
N ILE A 18 -40.42 -23.94 4.27
CA ILE A 18 -39.36 -23.99 5.28
C ILE A 18 -39.09 -22.52 5.68
N PRO A 19 -39.23 -22.15 6.97
CA PRO A 19 -39.09 -20.77 7.40
C PRO A 19 -37.66 -20.25 7.22
N SER A 20 -37.54 -19.16 6.46
CA SER A 20 -36.33 -18.40 6.12
C SER A 20 -35.64 -17.68 7.29
N CYS A 21 -35.65 -18.22 8.50
CA CYS A 21 -35.08 -17.55 9.68
C CYS A 21 -33.63 -17.95 10.00
N MET A 22 -33.07 -18.93 9.30
CA MET A 22 -31.71 -19.45 9.56
C MET A 22 -30.74 -19.15 8.41
N GLY A 23 -30.95 -18.05 7.68
CA GLY A 23 -30.05 -17.56 6.64
C GLY A 23 -29.27 -16.30 7.04
N ARG A 24 -29.47 -15.77 8.25
CA ARG A 24 -28.94 -14.46 8.69
C ARG A 24 -27.68 -14.54 9.58
N THR A 25 -27.06 -15.72 9.70
CA THR A 25 -25.88 -15.93 10.57
C THR A 25 -24.64 -16.45 9.84
N MET A 26 -24.71 -16.59 8.52
CA MET A 26 -23.51 -16.61 7.67
C MET A 26 -23.48 -15.35 6.81
N GLN A 27 -23.54 -14.20 7.47
CA GLN A 27 -22.82 -13.06 6.95
C GLN A 27 -21.38 -13.55 6.84
N THR A 28 -20.98 -13.87 5.63
CA THR A 28 -19.61 -13.81 5.15
C THR A 28 -18.82 -12.92 6.10
N LEU A 29 -17.88 -13.49 6.85
CA LEU A 29 -16.72 -12.72 7.27
C LEU A 29 -16.05 -12.28 5.96
N LYS A 30 -16.64 -11.26 5.34
CA LYS A 30 -16.00 -10.39 4.39
C LYS A 30 -14.89 -9.83 5.26
N LEU A 31 -13.71 -10.44 5.13
CA LEU A 31 -12.50 -10.04 5.83
C LEU A 31 -12.49 -8.51 5.76
N ARG A 32 -12.72 -7.85 6.91
CA ARG A 32 -12.98 -6.42 6.89
C ARG A 32 -11.75 -5.79 6.22
N PRO A 33 -11.93 -5.05 5.11
CA PRO A 33 -10.92 -4.12 4.66
C PRO A 33 -10.45 -3.30 5.86
N MET A 34 -9.17 -2.96 5.93
CA MET A 34 -8.59 -2.27 7.09
C MET A 34 -9.51 -1.13 7.54
N THR A 35 -10.01 -1.22 8.77
CA THR A 35 -11.01 -0.29 9.30
C THR A 35 -10.37 1.02 9.78
N SER A 36 -9.08 0.98 10.08
CA SER A 36 -8.29 2.12 10.52
C SER A 36 -6.88 2.05 9.92
N VAL A 37 -6.30 3.21 9.61
CA VAL A 37 -4.89 3.30 9.19
C VAL A 37 -3.94 2.78 10.28
N GLY A 38 -4.37 2.86 11.55
CA GLY A 38 -3.62 2.40 12.72
C GLY A 38 -3.47 0.87 12.78
N ASP A 39 -4.34 0.12 12.10
CA ASP A 39 -4.26 -1.34 12.06
C ASP A 39 -2.96 -1.81 11.36
N GLY A 40 -2.37 -0.97 10.49
CA GLY A 40 -1.12 -1.28 9.79
C GLY A 40 0.11 -1.40 10.69
N PHE A 41 0.09 -0.81 11.88
CA PHE A 41 1.19 -0.94 12.84
C PHE A 41 1.19 -2.30 13.55
N SER A 42 0.01 -2.85 13.84
CA SER A 42 -0.11 -4.12 14.56
C SER A 42 -0.24 -5.34 13.64
N TRP A 43 -0.62 -5.11 12.38
CA TRP A 43 -0.84 -6.17 11.39
C TRP A 43 0.34 -7.13 11.20
N PRO A 44 1.61 -6.68 11.10
CA PRO A 44 2.74 -7.59 10.96
C PRO A 44 2.85 -8.61 12.11
N PHE A 45 2.47 -8.24 13.33
CA PHE A 45 2.58 -9.11 14.51
C PHE A 45 1.52 -10.24 14.56
N GLN A 46 0.57 -10.24 13.62
CA GLN A 46 -0.43 -11.30 13.52
C GLN A 46 0.13 -12.61 12.95
N ASP A 47 1.29 -12.54 12.27
CA ASP A 47 1.99 -13.69 11.72
C ASP A 47 2.98 -14.27 12.76
N PRO A 48 2.91 -15.56 13.14
CA PRO A 48 3.86 -16.15 14.07
C PRO A 48 5.33 -16.08 13.60
N GLN A 49 5.57 -16.00 12.30
CA GLN A 49 6.89 -15.95 11.67
C GLN A 49 7.25 -14.53 11.21
N TRP A 50 6.54 -13.50 11.71
CA TRP A 50 6.75 -12.11 11.32
C TRP A 50 8.20 -11.68 11.44
N PHE A 51 8.86 -12.02 12.55
CA PHE A 51 10.23 -11.61 12.83
C PHE A 51 11.20 -12.21 11.80
N SER A 52 11.10 -13.51 11.51
CA SER A 52 11.93 -14.17 10.48
C SER A 52 11.72 -13.54 9.10
N LYS A 53 10.48 -13.25 8.70
CA LYS A 53 10.18 -12.64 7.40
C LYS A 53 10.75 -11.22 7.30
N ILE A 54 10.60 -10.41 8.34
CA ILE A 54 11.16 -9.04 8.41
C ILE A 54 12.68 -9.07 8.36
N VAL A 55 13.34 -9.92 9.15
CA VAL A 55 14.81 -10.01 9.18
C VAL A 55 15.35 -10.55 7.86
N LEU A 56 14.73 -11.57 7.26
CA LEU A 56 15.13 -12.08 5.94
C LEU A 56 14.98 -11.02 4.85
N GLN A 57 13.87 -10.27 4.87
CA GLN A 57 13.66 -9.18 3.92
C GLN A 57 14.66 -8.03 4.14
N GLY A 58 14.98 -7.73 5.40
CA GLY A 58 16.03 -6.80 5.78
C GLY A 58 17.40 -7.22 5.27
N LEU A 59 17.74 -8.50 5.41
CA LEU A 59 18.99 -9.07 4.92
C LEU A 59 19.09 -8.97 3.39
N ILE A 60 17.99 -9.22 2.67
CA ILE A 60 17.91 -9.02 1.22
C ILE A 60 18.14 -7.55 0.87
N SER A 61 17.58 -6.61 1.64
CA SER A 61 17.72 -5.16 1.40
C SER A 61 19.14 -4.61 1.59
N ILE A 62 20.06 -5.38 2.20
CA ILE A 62 21.49 -5.03 2.27
C ILE A 62 22.10 -4.99 0.87
N ILE A 63 21.64 -5.86 -0.04
CA ILE A 63 22.12 -5.86 -1.41
C ILE A 63 21.69 -4.53 -2.06
N PRO A 64 22.64 -3.66 -2.46
CA PRO A 64 22.30 -2.37 -3.04
C PRO A 64 21.55 -2.56 -4.37
N ILE A 65 20.67 -1.61 -4.70
CA ILE A 65 19.77 -1.62 -5.87
C ILE A 65 18.82 -2.83 -5.91
N VAL A 66 19.33 -4.05 -6.08
CA VAL A 66 18.54 -5.30 -6.17
C VAL A 66 17.73 -5.56 -4.91
N GLY A 67 18.32 -5.37 -3.72
CA GLY A 67 17.63 -5.53 -2.45
C GLY A 67 16.51 -4.50 -2.24
N TRP A 68 16.71 -3.27 -2.73
CA TRP A 68 15.68 -2.22 -2.72
C TRP A 68 14.54 -2.53 -3.68
N ILE A 69 14.84 -3.04 -4.88
CA ILE A 69 13.81 -3.50 -5.82
C ILE A 69 13.02 -4.67 -5.21
N ALA A 70 13.70 -5.63 -4.57
CA ALA A 70 13.05 -6.74 -3.88
C ALA A 70 12.17 -6.27 -2.72
N LEU A 71 12.60 -5.26 -1.96
CA LEU A 71 11.82 -4.63 -0.90
C LEU A 71 10.54 -3.97 -1.44
N VAL A 72 10.65 -3.22 -2.54
CA VAL A 72 9.50 -2.58 -3.18
C VAL A 72 8.54 -3.63 -3.76
N GLY A 73 9.06 -4.71 -4.36
CA GLY A 73 8.25 -5.82 -4.83
C GLY A 73 7.52 -6.54 -3.69
N TRP A 74 8.19 -6.71 -2.55
CA TRP A 74 7.58 -7.24 -1.34
C TRP A 74 6.51 -6.31 -0.78
N LEU A 75 6.71 -4.99 -0.80
CA LEU A 75 5.70 -3.99 -0.43
C LEU A 75 4.42 -4.15 -1.28
N VAL A 76 4.56 -4.35 -2.60
CA VAL A 76 3.43 -4.59 -3.51
C VAL A 76 2.66 -5.87 -3.14
N LEU A 77 3.37 -6.95 -2.80
CA LEU A 77 2.73 -8.19 -2.31
C LEU A 77 2.03 -7.99 -0.96
N THR A 78 2.61 -7.18 -0.08
CA THR A 78 2.00 -6.86 1.21
C THR A 78 0.70 -6.08 1.00
N ILE A 79 0.65 -5.14 0.05
CA ILE A 79 -0.60 -4.45 -0.35
C ILE A 79 -1.66 -5.45 -0.83
N ASP A 80 -1.28 -6.45 -1.62
CA ASP A 80 -2.21 -7.50 -2.07
C ASP A 80 -2.74 -8.35 -0.91
N HIS A 81 -1.89 -8.68 0.07
CA HIS A 81 -2.31 -9.39 1.27
C HIS A 81 -3.32 -8.57 2.09
N TYR A 82 -3.07 -7.26 2.26
CA TYR A 82 -4.03 -6.36 2.91
C TYR A 82 -5.37 -6.32 2.17
N ARG A 83 -5.36 -6.21 0.84
CA ARG A 83 -6.58 -6.15 0.02
C ARG A 83 -7.36 -7.46 -0.01
N THR A 84 -6.66 -8.59 -0.02
CA THR A 84 -7.30 -9.92 0.04
C THR A 84 -7.75 -10.29 1.45
N GLY A 85 -7.47 -9.43 2.45
CA GLY A 85 -7.83 -9.66 3.84
C GLY A 85 -6.98 -10.73 4.52
N ARG A 86 -5.86 -11.12 3.90
CA ARG A 86 -4.88 -12.02 4.51
C ARG A 86 -4.24 -11.34 5.73
N ARG A 87 -3.86 -12.14 6.72
CA ARG A 87 -3.28 -11.68 8.00
C ARG A 87 -1.85 -12.18 8.22
N ASP A 88 -1.28 -12.77 7.19
CA ASP A 88 0.09 -13.26 7.15
C ASP A 88 0.96 -12.37 6.26
N LEU A 89 2.22 -12.17 6.65
CA LEU A 89 3.19 -11.43 5.85
C LEU A 89 3.57 -12.25 4.60
N PRO A 90 3.75 -11.62 3.43
CA PRO A 90 4.26 -12.32 2.26
C PRO A 90 5.62 -12.96 2.56
N PRO A 91 5.93 -14.13 1.98
CA PRO A 91 7.24 -14.73 2.13
C PRO A 91 8.32 -13.77 1.63
N ALA A 92 9.36 -13.59 2.44
CA ALA A 92 10.53 -12.79 2.08
C ALA A 92 11.19 -13.36 0.83
N GLY A 93 11.58 -12.50 -0.12
CA GLY A 93 12.09 -12.96 -1.40
C GLY A 93 12.34 -11.87 -2.43
N PHE A 94 12.92 -12.28 -3.56
CA PHE A 94 13.26 -11.41 -4.69
C PHE A 94 12.08 -11.22 -5.63
N HIS A 95 11.16 -10.34 -5.26
CA HIS A 95 9.97 -10.02 -6.05
C HIS A 95 10.24 -8.92 -7.10
N LEU A 96 11.30 -9.11 -7.89
CA LEU A 96 11.88 -8.06 -8.73
C LEU A 96 10.94 -7.57 -9.84
N GLU A 97 10.21 -8.48 -10.47
CA GLU A 97 9.30 -8.18 -11.59
C GLU A 97 8.18 -7.19 -11.20
N ARG A 98 7.63 -7.34 -9.99
CA ARG A 98 6.59 -6.46 -9.44
C ARG A 98 7.15 -5.18 -8.86
N GLY A 99 8.38 -5.25 -8.33
CA GLY A 99 9.04 -4.11 -7.68
C GLY A 99 9.71 -3.15 -8.64
N LEU A 100 10.16 -3.60 -9.82
CA LEU A 100 11.01 -2.81 -10.72
C LEU A 100 10.34 -1.51 -11.19
N VAL A 101 9.09 -1.60 -11.64
CA VAL A 101 8.36 -0.43 -12.15
C VAL A 101 8.15 0.60 -11.06
N LEU A 102 7.68 0.16 -9.89
CA LEU A 102 7.45 1.05 -8.74
C LEU A 102 8.76 1.64 -8.22
N PHE A 103 9.84 0.85 -8.20
CA PHE A 103 11.17 1.32 -7.82
C PHE A 103 11.68 2.39 -8.77
N VAL A 104 11.60 2.19 -10.09
CA VAL A 104 12.08 3.17 -11.07
C VAL A 104 11.29 4.47 -10.99
N VAL A 105 9.96 4.40 -10.95
CA VAL A 105 9.11 5.58 -10.82
C VAL A 105 9.43 6.33 -9.52
N TYR A 106 9.43 5.63 -8.38
CA TYR A 106 9.69 6.25 -7.09
C TYR A 106 11.11 6.81 -6.98
N ALA A 107 12.11 6.14 -7.56
CA ALA A 107 13.48 6.64 -7.63
C ALA A 107 13.59 7.93 -8.44
N VAL A 108 12.87 8.05 -9.56
CA VAL A 108 12.83 9.29 -10.35
C VAL A 108 12.23 10.43 -9.53
N TYR A 109 11.10 10.21 -8.86
CA TYR A 109 10.53 11.24 -7.97
C TYR A 109 11.48 11.59 -6.82
N ALA A 110 12.07 10.59 -6.15
CA ALA A 110 13.02 10.82 -5.06
C ALA A 110 14.21 11.68 -5.50
N ILE A 111 14.77 11.41 -6.68
CA ILE A 111 15.88 12.20 -7.26
C ILE A 111 15.42 13.61 -7.59
N VAL A 112 14.29 13.78 -8.29
CA VAL A 112 13.76 15.09 -8.70
C VAL A 112 13.50 15.99 -7.48
N PHE A 113 12.97 15.44 -6.40
CA PHE A 113 12.70 16.18 -5.16
C PHE A 113 13.95 16.39 -4.29
N ALA A 114 14.97 15.54 -4.39
CA ALA A 114 16.21 15.70 -3.62
C ALA A 114 17.16 16.77 -4.20
N ILE A 115 17.18 16.93 -5.53
CA ILE A 115 18.13 17.82 -6.23
C ILE A 115 18.10 19.27 -5.71
N PRO A 116 16.94 19.96 -5.60
CA PRO A 116 16.94 21.37 -5.22
C PRO A 116 17.51 21.61 -3.81
N GLY A 117 17.14 20.75 -2.85
CA GLY A 117 17.65 20.81 -1.48
C GLY A 117 19.15 20.54 -1.41
N ALA A 118 19.62 19.53 -2.15
CA ALA A 118 21.04 19.18 -2.22
C ALA A 118 21.90 20.27 -2.88
N ILE A 119 21.41 20.95 -3.92
CA ILE A 119 22.12 22.07 -4.57
C ILE A 119 22.31 23.22 -3.57
N VAL A 120 21.23 23.62 -2.88
CA VAL A 120 21.30 24.71 -1.91
C VAL A 120 22.20 24.32 -0.74
N GLN A 121 22.04 23.13 -0.17
CA GLN A 121 22.89 22.64 0.92
C GLN A 121 24.36 22.57 0.49
N GLY A 122 24.65 22.00 -0.68
CA GLY A 122 26.00 21.90 -1.24
C GLY A 122 26.64 23.26 -1.48
N SER A 123 25.87 24.25 -1.94
CA SER A 123 26.34 25.63 -2.07
C SER A 123 26.69 26.25 -0.71
N GLY A 124 25.91 25.95 0.34
CA GLY A 124 26.19 26.40 1.70
C GLY A 124 27.43 25.74 2.30
N MET A 125 27.69 24.46 1.97
CA MET A 125 28.92 23.77 2.38
C MET A 125 30.14 24.32 1.66
N ALA A 126 30.04 24.59 0.35
CA ALA A 126 31.15 25.10 -0.45
C ALA A 126 31.60 26.52 -0.06
N ASN A 127 30.71 27.30 0.56
CA ASN A 127 30.96 28.69 0.97
C ASN A 127 31.02 28.87 2.49
N ASP A 128 31.08 27.78 3.27
CA ASP A 128 31.04 27.78 4.74
C ASP A 128 29.91 28.66 5.34
N ASN A 129 28.78 28.73 4.63
CA ASN A 129 27.67 29.61 4.96
C ASN A 129 26.56 28.82 5.68
N ALA A 130 26.55 28.91 7.01
CA ALA A 130 25.58 28.21 7.85
C ALA A 130 24.12 28.56 7.53
N GLY A 131 23.83 29.80 7.11
CA GLY A 131 22.48 30.22 6.73
C GLY A 131 21.99 29.52 5.46
N THR A 132 22.86 29.37 4.47
CA THR A 132 22.56 28.67 3.21
C THR A 132 22.45 27.15 3.44
N GLN A 133 23.28 26.58 4.31
CA GLN A 133 23.15 25.17 4.73
C GLN A 133 21.81 24.91 5.43
N ALA A 134 21.41 25.77 6.36
CA ALA A 134 20.13 25.68 7.05
C ALA A 134 18.95 25.80 6.06
N LEU A 135 19.04 26.71 5.09
CA LEU A 135 18.03 26.85 4.05
C LEU A 135 17.96 25.61 3.15
N GLY A 136 19.09 25.01 2.78
CA GLY A 136 19.13 23.75 2.06
C GLY A 136 18.48 22.59 2.82
N ASN A 137 18.70 22.51 4.13
CA ASN A 137 18.03 21.53 5.00
C ASN A 137 16.51 21.76 5.06
N LEU A 138 16.07 23.01 5.18
CA LEU A 138 14.64 23.35 5.19
C LEU A 138 13.97 23.02 3.85
N VAL A 139 14.62 23.31 2.72
CA VAL A 139 14.12 22.96 1.39
C VAL A 139 14.03 21.44 1.24
N SER A 140 15.05 20.70 1.69
CA SER A 140 15.05 19.24 1.66
C SER A 140 13.94 18.64 2.53
N LEU A 141 13.71 19.21 3.72
CA LEU A 141 12.61 18.82 4.60
C LEU A 141 11.24 19.11 3.98
N ALA A 142 11.05 20.27 3.37
CA ALA A 142 9.79 20.64 2.72
C ALA A 142 9.49 19.73 1.52
N LEU A 143 10.49 19.45 0.69
CA LEU A 143 10.34 18.57 -0.48
C LEU A 143 10.15 17.11 -0.10
N SER A 144 10.82 16.63 0.95
CA SER A 144 10.57 15.27 1.47
C SER A 144 9.18 15.11 2.09
N ALA A 145 8.67 16.12 2.79
CA ALA A 145 7.30 16.13 3.28
C ALA A 145 6.28 16.16 2.13
N LEU A 146 6.55 16.94 1.07
CA LEU A 146 5.73 16.95 -0.13
C LEU A 146 5.76 15.61 -0.88
N LEU A 147 6.92 14.96 -0.95
CA LEU A 147 7.03 13.62 -1.52
C LEU A 147 6.26 12.59 -0.68
N ALA A 148 6.33 12.65 0.66
CA ALA A 148 5.55 11.79 1.54
C ALA A 148 4.03 12.02 1.37
N PHE A 149 3.62 13.25 1.08
CA PHE A 149 2.24 13.59 0.73
C PHE A 149 1.80 12.99 -0.60
N LEU A 150 2.67 12.97 -1.60
CA LEU A 150 2.39 12.39 -2.92
C LEU A 150 2.59 10.88 -2.98
N ALA A 151 3.38 10.30 -2.06
CA ALA A 151 3.74 8.89 -2.02
C ALA A 151 2.56 7.91 -2.13
N PRO A 152 1.46 8.02 -1.35
CA PRO A 152 0.35 7.07 -1.47
C PRO A 152 -0.29 7.15 -2.85
N SER A 153 -0.37 8.34 -3.44
CA SER A 153 -0.92 8.56 -4.78
C SER A 153 -0.01 7.99 -5.88
N ILE A 154 1.30 8.22 -5.79
CA ILE A 154 2.30 7.70 -6.72
C ILE A 154 2.28 6.16 -6.70
N ILE A 155 2.29 5.56 -5.50
CA ILE A 155 2.29 4.10 -5.35
C ILE A 155 1.02 3.51 -5.95
N LEU A 156 -0.15 4.11 -5.69
CA LEU A 156 -1.42 3.58 -6.18
C LEU A 156 -1.58 3.71 -7.71
N HIS A 157 -1.20 4.85 -8.28
CA HIS A 157 -1.20 5.03 -9.74
C HIS A 157 -0.23 4.06 -10.42
N THR A 158 1.00 3.94 -9.91
CA THR A 158 1.99 3.02 -10.46
C THR A 158 1.55 1.57 -10.32
N TYR A 159 0.89 1.22 -9.22
CA TYR A 159 0.33 -0.11 -9.00
C TYR A 159 -0.79 -0.45 -9.98
N ARG A 160 -1.71 0.51 -10.27
CA ARG A 160 -2.89 0.27 -11.12
C ARG A 160 -2.58 0.31 -12.61
N SER A 161 -1.78 1.27 -13.06
CA SER A 161 -1.53 1.54 -14.48
C SER A 161 -0.06 1.38 -14.89
N GLY A 162 0.77 0.79 -14.04
CA GLY A 162 2.16 0.48 -14.33
C GLY A 162 3.00 1.74 -14.54
N PHE A 163 3.97 1.66 -15.47
CA PHE A 163 4.95 2.72 -15.69
C PHE A 163 4.31 4.06 -16.10
N ASN A 164 3.33 4.02 -17.02
CA ASN A 164 2.65 5.23 -17.50
C ASN A 164 1.82 5.89 -16.40
N GLY A 165 1.22 5.08 -15.52
CA GLY A 165 0.50 5.57 -14.35
C GLY A 165 1.36 6.39 -13.40
N GLY A 166 2.58 5.91 -13.16
CA GLY A 166 3.54 6.58 -12.30
C GLY A 166 3.95 7.99 -12.77
N PHE A 167 3.92 8.25 -14.08
CA PHE A 167 4.29 9.54 -14.67
C PHE A 167 3.11 10.46 -14.99
N ASP A 168 1.88 10.06 -14.68
CA ASP A 168 0.72 10.95 -14.74
C ASP A 168 0.71 11.92 -13.55
N VAL A 169 1.63 12.90 -13.58
CA VAL A 169 1.81 13.89 -12.52
C VAL A 169 0.51 14.66 -12.26
N SER A 170 -0.27 14.94 -13.30
CA SER A 170 -1.58 15.58 -13.22
C SER A 170 -2.59 14.75 -12.43
N GLY A 171 -2.73 13.46 -12.76
CA GLY A 171 -3.63 12.54 -12.07
C GLY A 171 -3.21 12.33 -10.61
N ILE A 172 -1.91 12.18 -10.36
CA ILE A 172 -1.34 12.03 -9.02
C ILE A 172 -1.64 13.27 -8.17
N TRP A 173 -1.43 14.47 -8.71
CA TRP A 173 -1.71 15.73 -8.02
C TRP A 173 -3.21 15.91 -7.74
N GLN A 174 -4.05 15.62 -8.73
CA GLN A 174 -5.50 15.71 -8.57
C GLN A 174 -6.01 14.73 -7.53
N MET A 175 -5.55 13.48 -7.53
CA MET A 175 -5.94 12.46 -6.54
C MET A 175 -5.45 12.82 -5.13
N ALA A 176 -4.24 13.37 -5.01
CA ALA A 176 -3.71 13.84 -3.74
C ALA A 176 -4.53 15.00 -3.16
N THR A 177 -4.97 15.94 -4.01
CA THR A 177 -5.67 17.17 -3.59
C THR A 177 -7.19 17.02 -3.48
N SER A 178 -7.82 16.08 -4.21
CA SER A 178 -9.27 15.89 -4.19
C SER A 178 -9.81 15.42 -2.83
N ASN A 179 -8.98 14.77 -2.03
CA ASN A 179 -9.34 14.28 -0.69
C ASN A 179 -8.19 14.56 0.30
N SER A 180 -7.88 15.84 0.46
CA SER A 180 -6.76 16.33 1.27
C SER A 180 -6.70 15.70 2.66
N THR A 181 -7.82 15.58 3.38
CA THR A 181 -7.84 14.98 4.73
C THR A 181 -7.31 13.54 4.75
N ASN A 182 -7.74 12.69 3.82
CA ASN A 182 -7.34 11.29 3.79
C ASN A 182 -5.91 11.12 3.26
N THR A 183 -5.52 11.97 2.29
CA THR A 183 -4.14 12.02 1.80
C THR A 183 -3.19 12.48 2.91
N ILE A 184 -3.56 13.49 3.71
CA ILE A 184 -2.76 13.94 4.86
C ILE A 184 -2.57 12.82 5.88
N VAL A 185 -3.63 12.06 6.21
CA VAL A 185 -3.51 10.93 7.14
C VAL A 185 -2.57 9.85 6.61
N ALA A 186 -2.73 9.45 5.33
CA ALA A 186 -1.85 8.47 4.71
C ALA A 186 -0.40 8.97 4.63
N ALA A 187 -0.21 10.23 4.25
CA ALA A 187 1.09 10.91 4.17
C ALA A 187 1.78 10.95 5.53
N LEU A 188 1.04 11.27 6.60
CA LEU A 188 1.58 11.36 7.95
C LEU A 188 2.05 9.98 8.45
N VAL A 189 1.32 8.92 8.12
CA VAL A 189 1.73 7.54 8.45
C VAL A 189 2.95 7.12 7.65
N ILE A 190 3.01 7.42 6.34
CA ILE A 190 4.18 7.12 5.49
C ILE A 190 5.40 7.92 5.96
N PHE A 191 5.21 9.18 6.34
CA PHE A 191 6.25 10.02 6.89
C PHE A 191 6.76 9.49 8.23
N ALA A 192 5.85 9.07 9.13
CA ALA A 192 6.22 8.41 10.38
C ALA A 192 6.97 7.08 10.13
N ALA A 193 6.58 6.29 9.13
CA ALA A 193 7.30 5.09 8.72
C ALA A 193 8.71 5.41 8.20
N GLY A 194 8.88 6.51 7.47
CA GLY A 194 10.19 7.03 7.06
C GLY A 194 11.07 7.41 8.25
N PHE A 195 10.51 8.06 9.27
CA PHE A 195 11.21 8.34 10.53
C PHE A 195 11.65 7.07 11.27
N ILE A 196 10.80 6.04 11.31
CA ILE A 196 11.15 4.75 11.91
C ILE A 196 12.33 4.12 11.17
N GLY A 197 12.34 4.17 9.83
CA GLY A 197 13.48 3.73 9.02
C GLY A 197 14.75 4.53 9.29
N ALA A 198 14.66 5.85 9.39
CA ALA A 198 15.79 6.73 9.70
C ALA A 198 16.37 6.48 11.11
N LEU A 199 15.52 6.24 12.12
CA LEU A 199 15.94 5.87 13.47
C LEU A 199 16.72 4.55 13.49
N GLY A 200 16.37 3.59 12.62
CA GLY A 200 17.13 2.35 12.48
C GLY A 200 18.57 2.55 12.00
N PHE A 201 18.80 3.59 11.17
CA PHE A 201 20.15 3.97 10.75
C PHE A 201 20.94 4.58 11.90
N ALA A 202 20.29 5.40 12.74
CA ALA A 202 20.90 5.98 13.95
C ALA A 202 21.21 4.94 15.04
N LEU A 203 20.39 3.89 15.17
CA LEU A 203 20.51 2.81 16.15
C LEU A 203 21.43 1.65 15.70
N CYS A 204 22.56 1.94 15.04
CA CYS A 204 23.64 0.98 14.75
C CYS A 204 23.53 0.14 13.46
N CYS A 205 22.89 0.64 12.38
CA CYS A 205 22.76 -0.02 11.06
C CYS A 205 22.02 -1.39 11.05
N ILE A 206 22.20 -2.24 12.06
CA ILE A 206 21.46 -3.45 12.36
C ILE A 206 20.00 -3.10 12.62
N GLY A 207 19.73 -1.97 13.30
CA GLY A 207 18.39 -1.44 13.46
C GLY A 207 17.70 -1.14 12.12
N ALA A 208 18.45 -0.74 11.09
CA ALA A 208 17.94 -0.49 9.74
C ALA A 208 17.42 -1.79 9.08
N LEU A 209 18.06 -2.93 9.34
CA LEU A 209 17.61 -4.23 8.81
C LEU A 209 16.20 -4.59 9.25
N PHE A 210 15.81 -4.16 10.44
CA PHE A 210 14.48 -4.44 10.97
C PHE A 210 13.48 -3.33 10.62
N THR A 211 13.88 -2.08 10.80
CA THR A 211 12.99 -0.91 10.64
C THR A 211 12.62 -0.62 9.19
N ILE A 212 13.49 -0.89 8.22
CA ILE A 212 13.20 -0.69 6.79
C ILE A 212 12.05 -1.60 6.31
N PRO A 213 12.14 -2.94 6.41
CA PRO A 213 11.04 -3.82 6.02
C PRO A 213 9.79 -3.64 6.88
N TYR A 214 9.93 -3.29 8.16
CA TYR A 214 8.79 -2.95 9.01
C TYR A 214 8.08 -1.67 8.54
N GLY A 215 8.82 -0.61 8.22
CA GLY A 215 8.26 0.63 7.66
C GLY A 215 7.60 0.41 6.30
N ALA A 216 8.14 -0.49 5.47
CA ALA A 216 7.52 -0.89 4.21
C ALA A 216 6.17 -1.61 4.44
N ALA A 217 6.05 -2.44 5.47
CA ALA A 217 4.80 -3.10 5.84
C ALA A 217 3.72 -2.12 6.32
N ILE A 218 4.12 -1.11 7.11
CA ILE A 218 3.23 -0.01 7.53
C ILE A 218 2.79 0.81 6.32
N THR A 219 3.72 1.14 5.42
CA THR A 219 3.43 1.87 4.18
C THR A 219 2.43 1.11 3.31
N ALA A 220 2.61 -0.21 3.16
CA ALA A 220 1.65 -1.06 2.45
C ALA A 220 0.24 -1.01 3.06
N GLY A 221 0.13 -1.03 4.40
CA GLY A 221 -1.15 -0.90 5.09
C GLY A 221 -1.79 0.48 4.90
N ALA A 222 -0.99 1.55 4.98
CA ALA A 222 -1.45 2.92 4.73
C ALA A 222 -1.97 3.10 3.29
N VAL A 223 -1.26 2.54 2.30
CA VAL A 223 -1.66 2.57 0.89
C VAL A 223 -2.93 1.74 0.65
N ALA A 224 -3.04 0.55 1.25
CA ALA A 224 -4.24 -0.28 1.13
C ALA A 224 -5.47 0.39 1.76
N TRP A 225 -5.33 0.99 2.94
CA TRP A 225 -6.39 1.80 3.56
C TRP A 225 -6.78 3.00 2.69
N TYR A 226 -5.79 3.75 2.19
CA TYR A 226 -6.01 4.91 1.33
C TYR A 226 -6.79 4.53 0.06
N ASP A 227 -6.42 3.43 -0.58
CA ASP A 227 -7.13 2.88 -1.74
C ASP A 227 -8.59 2.54 -1.42
N HIS A 228 -8.87 1.88 -0.30
CA HIS A 228 -10.23 1.56 0.12
C HIS A 228 -11.09 2.81 0.34
N VAL A 229 -10.53 3.86 0.93
CA VAL A 229 -11.23 5.13 1.17
C VAL A 229 -11.50 5.88 -0.14
N MET A 230 -10.55 5.87 -1.08
CA MET A 230 -10.71 6.54 -2.39
C MET A 230 -11.63 5.80 -3.35
N SER A 231 -11.74 4.48 -3.23
CA SER A 231 -12.58 3.66 -4.11
C SER A 231 -14.08 3.84 -3.85
N GLY A 232 -14.45 4.50 -2.74
CA GLY A 232 -15.84 4.67 -2.31
C GLY A 232 -16.55 3.34 -1.98
N PRO A 233 -17.69 3.36 -1.27
CA PRO A 233 -18.58 2.21 -1.26
C PRO A 233 -19.00 1.93 -2.70
N ALA A 234 -18.82 0.69 -3.19
CA ALA A 234 -19.35 0.28 -4.48
C ALA A 234 -20.79 0.79 -4.63
N PRO A 235 -21.17 1.43 -5.76
CA PRO A 235 -22.51 1.97 -5.92
C PRO A 235 -23.49 0.85 -5.61
N ALA A 236 -24.32 1.07 -4.58
CA ALA A 236 -25.42 0.19 -4.28
C ALA A 236 -26.26 0.13 -5.55
N THR A 237 -26.23 -0.98 -6.26
CA THR A 237 -27.19 -1.28 -7.31
C THR A 237 -28.56 -1.16 -6.65
N THR A 238 -29.24 -0.04 -6.92
CA THR A 238 -30.66 0.12 -6.68
C THR A 238 -31.37 -0.86 -7.59
N SER A 239 -31.44 -2.11 -7.15
CA SER A 239 -32.48 -3.03 -7.57
C SER A 239 -33.79 -2.50 -6.98
N GLY A 240 -34.39 -1.54 -7.67
CA GLY A 240 -35.68 -0.94 -7.36
C GLY A 240 -36.56 -1.05 -8.58
N ALA A 241 -37.49 -1.99 -8.49
CA ALA A 241 -38.56 -2.29 -9.42
C ALA A 241 -39.24 -1.06 -10.07
N GLY A 242 -39.52 -1.22 -11.36
CA GLY A 242 -40.55 -0.52 -12.13
C GLY A 242 -40.96 -1.44 -13.27
#